data_AF-A0A291QIT8-F1
#
_entry.id   AF-A0A291QIT8-F1
#
_cell.length_a   1.000
_cell.length_b   1.000
_cell.length_c   1.000
_cell.angle_alpha   90.00
_cell.angle_beta   90.00
_cell.angle_gamma   90.00
#
_symmetry.space_group_name_H-M   'P 1'
#
loop_
_entity.id
_entity.type
_entity.pdbx_description
1 polymer ?
#
loop_
_entity_poly.entity_id
_entity_poly.type
_entity_poly.pdbx_seq_one_letter_code
_entity_poly.pdbx_strand_id
1 'polypeptide(L)'
;MLGQRSSGSGEFTGPAAGADPPRPVDAAQPLRTGPDAPPGFAPREPVAAAPWEPPIAPGGPVTFSSGAYSPASTEEPRPAVPASRGPEDGRAPTATRSGPRVTAPAAPAVPEYVGDGPPTYEAEPTVLPAADPDDLGDLVADTVLDGARYGASTLRAASVRGDSARYRGEPRRDALLTARFGTGENALVLVAVATGARATPGAHRAAAEACQWIGRAVGRSHRRLAEDIRAARRGDLKSGLHRLTDRSLGRLRAHAVDLGLEPDEYAASLRCLLLPADPECRTRVFFGVGGGGLFRLRDGEWQDIEPSVADTAGDAVVGFGSPPQATPEGDRLTMDLGITTPPSPYEPAPEPPRDPFRFRASVARPGDALVLCSGGLAEPLRGEPELSEHLTRRWQKSGPPGLAAFLADIQVRVKGYADDRTAAAVWEA
;
A
#
# COMPACT_ATOMS: atom_id res chain seq x y z
N MET A 1 -33.68 -54.82 -46.13
CA MET A 1 -34.68 -53.80 -46.53
C MET A 1 -33.97 -52.46 -46.43
N LEU A 2 -33.50 -51.89 -47.55
CA LEU A 2 -34.24 -51.01 -48.48
C LEU A 2 -34.83 -49.78 -47.76
N GLY A 3 -34.50 -48.52 -48.11
CA GLY A 3 -33.46 -48.03 -49.02
C GLY A 3 -33.76 -46.61 -49.57
N GLN A 4 -32.69 -45.87 -49.95
CA GLN A 4 -32.67 -44.65 -50.80
C GLN A 4 -33.33 -43.37 -50.22
N ARG A 5 -32.79 -42.14 -50.32
CA ARG A 5 -32.01 -41.34 -51.30
C ARG A 5 -32.85 -40.46 -52.26
N SER A 6 -32.67 -39.14 -52.06
CA SER A 6 -32.34 -38.12 -53.08
C SER A 6 -33.41 -37.43 -53.95
N SER A 7 -33.44 -36.08 -53.82
CA SER A 7 -33.40 -35.03 -54.86
C SER A 7 -34.46 -34.89 -55.99
N GLY A 8 -34.94 -33.64 -56.13
CA GLY A 8 -35.45 -33.02 -57.37
C GLY A 8 -36.81 -32.31 -57.18
N SER A 9 -37.21 -31.23 -57.87
CA SER A 9 -36.58 -30.09 -58.59
C SER A 9 -37.63 -29.54 -59.58
N GLY A 10 -37.95 -28.23 -59.54
CA GLY A 10 -38.82 -27.52 -60.50
C GLY A 10 -40.34 -27.62 -60.25
N GLU A 11 -41.20 -26.71 -60.72
CA GLU A 11 -40.97 -25.39 -61.34
C GLU A 11 -42.25 -24.50 -61.29
N PHE A 12 -42.07 -23.22 -60.96
CA PHE A 12 -42.66 -22.01 -61.58
C PHE A 12 -44.18 -21.83 -61.84
N THR A 13 -44.78 -20.77 -61.25
CA THR A 13 -45.49 -19.66 -61.95
C THR A 13 -45.90 -18.54 -60.95
N GLY A 14 -45.76 -17.26 -61.33
CA GLY A 14 -46.13 -16.07 -60.52
C GLY A 14 -47.54 -15.53 -60.83
N PRO A 15 -47.84 -14.21 -60.70
CA PRO A 15 -47.02 -13.03 -60.34
C PRO A 15 -47.59 -12.29 -59.07
N ALA A 16 -47.39 -11.00 -58.72
CA ALA A 16 -46.76 -9.81 -59.31
C ALA A 16 -46.36 -8.73 -58.25
N ALA A 17 -45.55 -7.75 -58.68
CA ALA A 17 -45.48 -6.31 -58.30
C ALA A 17 -45.32 -5.87 -56.81
N GLY A 18 -44.28 -5.07 -56.51
CA GLY A 18 -44.17 -4.37 -55.22
C GLY A 18 -42.88 -3.59 -54.87
N ALA A 19 -42.42 -2.66 -55.72
CA ALA A 19 -41.53 -1.51 -55.43
C ALA A 19 -40.15 -1.69 -54.72
N ASP A 20 -39.11 -1.13 -55.35
CA ASP A 20 -37.71 -1.06 -54.88
C ASP A 20 -37.33 0.41 -54.54
N PRO A 21 -36.64 0.70 -53.41
CA PRO A 21 -35.95 1.98 -53.16
C PRO A 21 -34.41 1.88 -53.24
N PRO A 22 -33.66 3.00 -53.36
CA PRO A 22 -32.52 3.06 -54.27
C PRO A 22 -31.13 2.74 -53.69
N ARG A 23 -30.19 2.44 -54.60
CA ARG A 23 -28.75 2.31 -54.35
C ARG A 23 -28.11 3.65 -53.92
N PRO A 24 -27.14 3.64 -52.98
CA PRO A 24 -26.33 4.81 -52.69
C PRO A 24 -25.31 5.09 -53.81
N VAL A 25 -24.95 6.37 -53.93
CA VAL A 25 -24.08 6.93 -54.98
C VAL A 25 -22.59 6.70 -54.72
N ASP A 26 -21.85 6.66 -55.82
CA ASP A 26 -20.40 6.43 -55.86
C ASP A 26 -19.63 7.63 -55.28
N ALA A 27 -18.89 7.41 -54.19
CA ALA A 27 -18.07 8.42 -53.54
C ALA A 27 -16.60 8.20 -53.90
N ALA A 28 -16.03 9.15 -54.65
CA ALA A 28 -14.68 9.06 -55.18
C ALA A 28 -13.62 8.73 -54.10
N GLN A 29 -12.95 7.59 -54.25
CA GLN A 29 -11.80 7.24 -53.44
C GLN A 29 -10.59 8.10 -53.88
N PRO A 30 -9.93 8.85 -52.99
CA PRO A 30 -8.61 9.41 -53.30
C PRO A 30 -7.62 8.23 -53.43
N LEU A 31 -6.82 8.23 -54.50
CA LEU A 31 -5.77 7.22 -54.70
C LEU A 31 -4.85 7.19 -53.48
N ARG A 32 -4.64 6.00 -52.91
CA ARG A 32 -3.53 5.77 -52.00
C ARG A 32 -2.22 5.78 -52.79
N THR A 33 -1.54 6.92 -52.77
CA THR A 33 -0.10 6.97 -53.07
C THR A 33 0.65 6.07 -52.08
N GLY A 34 1.73 5.45 -52.54
CA GLY A 34 2.53 4.50 -51.75
C GLY A 34 3.21 5.13 -50.52
N PRO A 35 3.82 4.31 -49.66
CA PRO A 35 4.47 4.81 -48.45
C PRO A 35 5.66 5.73 -48.82
N ASP A 36 5.62 6.96 -48.31
CA ASP A 36 6.78 7.85 -48.34
C ASP A 36 7.95 7.20 -47.59
N ALA A 37 9.15 7.37 -48.15
CA ALA A 37 10.39 6.95 -47.51
C ALA A 37 10.61 7.71 -46.18
N PRO A 38 11.26 7.09 -45.18
CA PRO A 38 11.56 7.78 -43.93
C PRO A 38 12.44 9.02 -44.20
N PRO A 39 12.17 10.17 -43.53
CA PRO A 39 12.94 11.38 -43.75
C PRO A 39 14.42 11.14 -43.41
N GLY A 40 15.29 11.59 -44.32
CA GLY A 40 16.72 11.33 -44.24
C GLY A 40 17.38 11.86 -42.97
N PHE A 41 18.32 11.10 -42.45
CA PHE A 41 19.16 11.47 -41.32
C PHE A 41 20.04 12.67 -41.73
N ALA A 42 19.63 13.89 -41.37
CA ALA A 42 20.49 15.06 -41.47
C ALA A 42 21.71 14.84 -40.54
N PRO A 43 22.95 15.18 -40.96
CA PRO A 43 24.11 15.05 -40.09
C PRO A 43 23.93 15.93 -38.85
N ARG A 44 23.93 15.32 -37.66
CA ARG A 44 24.01 16.07 -36.40
C ARG A 44 25.37 16.76 -36.34
N GLU A 45 25.39 18.06 -36.06
CA GLU A 45 26.59 18.74 -35.61
C GLU A 45 27.12 18.06 -34.33
N PRO A 46 28.45 17.99 -34.12
CA PRO A 46 29.03 17.27 -33.01
C PRO A 46 28.66 17.94 -31.68
N VAL A 47 27.91 17.22 -30.85
CA VAL A 47 27.63 17.60 -29.46
C VAL A 47 28.94 17.58 -28.68
N ALA A 48 29.25 18.67 -27.96
CA ALA A 48 30.41 18.71 -27.09
C ALA A 48 30.29 17.67 -25.97
N ALA A 49 31.36 16.90 -25.74
CA ALA A 49 31.42 15.86 -24.71
C ALA A 49 31.10 16.44 -23.31
N ALA A 50 30.44 15.63 -22.48
CA ALA A 50 30.13 16.04 -21.12
C ALA A 50 31.43 16.12 -20.29
N PRO A 51 31.56 17.08 -19.34
CA PRO A 51 32.83 17.35 -18.65
C PRO A 51 33.33 16.25 -17.70
N TRP A 52 32.67 15.08 -17.68
CA TRP A 52 33.05 13.88 -16.93
C TRP A 52 33.38 12.68 -17.83
N GLU A 53 33.27 12.81 -19.16
CA GLU A 53 33.69 11.76 -20.09
C GLU A 53 35.24 11.73 -20.24
N PRO A 54 35.88 10.55 -20.08
CA PRO A 54 37.32 10.42 -20.31
C PRO A 54 37.66 10.50 -21.81
N PRO A 55 38.81 11.09 -22.19
CA PRO A 55 39.16 11.29 -23.59
C PRO A 55 39.40 9.96 -24.32
N ILE A 56 38.67 9.74 -25.42
CA ILE A 56 38.79 8.56 -26.27
C ILE A 56 40.05 8.69 -27.14
N ALA A 57 41.07 7.88 -26.86
CA ALA A 57 42.22 7.68 -27.73
C ALA A 57 42.00 6.47 -28.67
N PRO A 58 42.32 6.57 -29.97
CA PRO A 58 42.18 5.44 -30.90
C PRO A 58 43.38 4.48 -30.78
N GLY A 59 43.14 3.23 -30.36
CA GLY A 59 44.26 2.30 -30.13
C GLY A 59 43.91 0.82 -29.96
N GLY A 60 43.60 0.14 -31.07
CA GLY A 60 43.84 -1.31 -31.27
C GLY A 60 43.02 -2.33 -30.44
N PRO A 61 42.97 -3.60 -30.89
CA PRO A 61 42.33 -4.67 -30.13
C PRO A 61 43.24 -5.16 -28.99
N VAL A 62 42.85 -4.89 -27.74
CA VAL A 62 43.49 -5.48 -26.56
C VAL A 62 42.88 -6.85 -26.23
N THR A 63 43.67 -7.90 -26.39
CA THR A 63 43.35 -9.25 -25.90
C THR A 63 43.64 -9.35 -24.40
N PHE A 64 42.63 -9.71 -23.60
CA PHE A 64 42.81 -9.92 -22.16
C PHE A 64 43.73 -11.13 -21.89
N SER A 65 44.85 -10.90 -21.19
CA SER A 65 45.71 -11.96 -20.67
C SER A 65 45.47 -12.16 -19.17
N SER A 66 45.29 -13.42 -18.78
CA SER A 66 45.02 -13.85 -17.41
C SER A 66 46.23 -13.63 -16.49
N GLY A 67 46.03 -12.95 -15.36
CA GLY A 67 47.07 -12.75 -14.35
C GLY A 67 47.29 -13.98 -13.46
N ALA A 68 48.56 -14.29 -13.19
CA ALA A 68 49.00 -15.15 -12.10
C ALA A 68 50.43 -14.79 -11.66
N TYR A 69 50.73 -15.08 -10.38
CA TYR A 69 52.03 -15.00 -9.68
C TYR A 69 52.55 -13.66 -9.14
N SER A 70 52.52 -13.56 -7.80
CA SER A 70 53.56 -12.92 -6.97
C SER A 70 54.72 -13.89 -6.75
N PRO A 71 55.92 -13.40 -6.35
CA PRO A 71 56.47 -13.86 -5.06
C PRO A 71 57.28 -12.82 -4.23
N ALA A 72 57.17 -13.00 -2.90
CA ALA A 72 58.09 -12.75 -1.76
C ALA A 72 59.31 -11.77 -1.81
N SER A 73 59.26 -10.80 -0.88
CA SER A 73 60.19 -10.52 0.27
C SER A 73 61.73 -10.58 0.18
N THR A 74 62.38 -9.43 0.49
CA THR A 74 63.58 -9.23 1.37
C THR A 74 63.76 -7.71 1.62
N GLU A 75 63.67 -7.16 2.85
CA GLU A 75 64.71 -6.97 3.91
C GLU A 75 65.42 -5.57 3.86
N GLU A 76 65.53 -4.89 5.01
CA GLU A 76 66.08 -3.52 5.23
C GLU A 76 67.54 -3.60 5.78
N PRO A 77 68.44 -2.62 5.57
CA PRO A 77 68.61 -1.57 6.59
C PRO A 77 69.10 -0.17 6.08
N ARG A 78 69.02 0.83 6.98
CA ARG A 78 69.36 2.27 6.77
C ARG A 78 70.86 2.58 6.74
N PRO A 79 71.25 3.71 6.13
CA PRO A 79 71.73 4.90 6.89
C PRO A 79 71.20 6.24 6.31
N ALA A 80 71.25 7.44 6.94
CA ALA A 80 71.52 7.93 8.31
C ALA A 80 70.96 9.38 8.45
N VAL A 81 71.36 10.16 9.48
CA VAL A 81 70.90 11.56 9.74
C VAL A 81 72.10 12.49 10.06
N PRO A 82 72.07 13.78 9.67
CA PRO A 82 72.77 14.84 10.41
C PRO A 82 71.79 15.85 11.05
N ALA A 83 72.12 16.32 12.25
CA ALA A 83 71.27 17.19 13.06
C ALA A 83 71.81 18.62 13.20
N SER A 84 70.93 19.58 13.41
CA SER A 84 71.26 20.93 13.92
C SER A 84 70.17 21.43 14.87
N ARG A 85 70.58 22.03 16.00
CA ARG A 85 69.72 22.55 17.09
C ARG A 85 69.47 24.05 16.86
N GLY A 86 68.23 24.56 16.96
CA GLY A 86 67.66 25.22 18.16
C GLY A 86 67.79 26.76 18.08
N PRO A 87 67.01 27.60 18.80
CA PRO A 87 66.11 27.30 19.94
C PRO A 87 64.67 27.91 19.90
N GLU A 88 63.87 27.49 20.89
CA GLU A 88 62.81 28.21 21.64
C GLU A 88 61.43 28.64 21.07
N ASP A 89 60.47 28.52 22.00
CA ASP A 89 59.14 29.14 22.17
C ASP A 89 58.01 29.01 21.13
N GLY A 90 57.09 28.08 21.43
CA GLY A 90 55.82 27.88 20.74
C GLY A 90 54.85 26.92 21.45
N ARG A 91 54.64 27.08 22.77
CA ARG A 91 53.76 26.20 23.57
C ARG A 91 52.27 26.40 23.24
N ALA A 92 51.79 25.76 22.18
CA ALA A 92 50.36 25.54 21.95
C ALA A 92 49.83 24.43 22.90
N PRO A 93 48.77 24.66 23.69
CA PRO A 93 48.23 23.64 24.57
C PRO A 93 47.37 22.64 23.78
N THR A 94 47.83 21.41 23.64
CA THR A 94 46.99 20.29 23.21
C THR A 94 45.92 20.04 24.27
N ALA A 95 44.76 20.68 24.09
CA ALA A 95 43.61 20.46 24.95
C ALA A 95 42.99 19.09 24.65
N THR A 96 43.53 18.04 25.26
CA THR A 96 42.92 16.72 25.33
C THR A 96 41.63 16.82 26.12
N ARG A 97 40.55 17.27 25.47
CA ARG A 97 39.18 17.12 25.98
C ARG A 97 38.77 15.67 25.84
N SER A 98 39.37 14.84 26.70
CA SER A 98 38.84 13.53 27.08
C SER A 98 37.57 13.74 27.91
N GLY A 99 36.54 14.32 27.28
CA GLY A 99 35.19 14.26 27.82
C GLY A 99 34.79 12.78 27.94
N PRO A 100 34.02 12.39 28.95
CA PRO A 100 33.51 11.03 29.02
C PRO A 100 32.73 10.77 27.74
N ARG A 101 33.23 9.83 26.91
CA ARG A 101 32.47 9.31 25.79
C ARG A 101 31.28 8.61 26.42
N VAL A 102 30.14 9.29 26.45
CA VAL A 102 28.87 8.69 26.84
C VAL A 102 28.62 7.61 25.80
N THR A 103 29.03 6.39 26.14
CA THR A 103 28.58 5.19 25.46
C THR A 103 27.08 5.15 25.73
N ALA A 104 26.30 5.62 24.75
CA ALA A 104 24.87 5.41 24.75
C ALA A 104 24.67 3.90 25.03
N PRO A 105 23.86 3.53 26.04
CA PRO A 105 23.65 2.12 26.33
C PRO A 105 23.19 1.44 25.04
N ALA A 106 23.86 0.35 24.67
CA ALA A 106 23.50 -0.39 23.47
C ALA A 106 21.99 -0.67 23.54
N ALA A 107 21.26 -0.22 22.52
CA ALA A 107 19.82 -0.47 22.46
C ALA A 107 19.63 -2.00 22.58
N PRO A 108 18.70 -2.47 23.43
CA PRO A 108 18.50 -3.91 23.60
C PRO A 108 18.22 -4.53 22.23
N ALA A 109 18.96 -5.60 21.93
CA ALA A 109 18.88 -6.28 20.65
C ALA A 109 17.41 -6.65 20.36
N VAL A 110 16.98 -6.36 19.14
CA VAL A 110 15.67 -6.81 18.66
C VAL A 110 15.83 -8.30 18.38
N PRO A 111 14.97 -9.18 18.97
CA PRO A 111 15.01 -10.60 18.67
C PRO A 111 14.59 -10.80 17.23
N GLU A 112 15.24 -11.75 16.55
CA GLU A 112 14.99 -12.03 15.15
C GLU A 112 13.58 -12.60 14.91
N TYR A 113 13.05 -13.31 15.90
CA TYR A 113 11.68 -13.80 15.96
C TYR A 113 11.20 -13.90 17.43
N VAL A 114 9.90 -14.10 17.62
CA VAL A 114 9.26 -14.45 18.90
C VAL A 114 8.32 -15.67 18.72
N GLY A 115 7.92 -16.30 19.82
CA GLY A 115 7.12 -17.52 19.86
C GLY A 115 7.92 -18.82 19.73
N ASP A 116 7.20 -19.94 19.60
CA ASP A 116 7.68 -21.35 19.72
C ASP A 116 8.77 -21.81 18.72
N GLY A 117 9.28 -20.95 17.85
CA GLY A 117 10.40 -21.29 16.96
C GLY A 117 10.56 -20.35 15.77
N PRO A 118 11.61 -20.58 14.95
CA PRO A 118 11.91 -19.71 13.82
C PRO A 118 10.81 -19.76 12.74
N PRO A 119 10.66 -18.68 11.95
CA PRO A 119 9.83 -18.65 10.75
C PRO A 119 10.26 -19.69 9.71
N THR A 120 9.32 -20.06 8.82
CA THR A 120 9.55 -21.04 7.74
C THR A 120 10.56 -20.58 6.68
N TYR A 121 10.74 -19.26 6.53
CA TYR A 121 11.58 -18.65 5.51
C TYR A 121 12.74 -17.90 6.16
N GLU A 122 13.87 -17.82 5.45
CA GLU A 122 15.01 -17.00 5.84
C GLU A 122 14.64 -15.51 5.89
N ALA A 123 15.30 -14.75 6.78
CA ALA A 123 15.05 -13.31 6.94
C ALA A 123 15.53 -12.51 5.72
N GLU A 124 16.68 -12.91 5.19
CA GLU A 124 17.43 -12.20 4.16
C GLU A 124 16.79 -12.39 2.77
N PRO A 125 16.65 -11.34 1.96
CA PRO A 125 16.11 -11.44 0.60
C PRO A 125 16.97 -12.36 -0.29
N THR A 126 16.36 -13.39 -0.87
CA THR A 126 17.05 -14.37 -1.73
C THR A 126 17.01 -14.04 -3.22
N VAL A 127 15.94 -13.39 -3.70
CA VAL A 127 15.71 -13.11 -5.12
C VAL A 127 14.94 -11.80 -5.32
N LEU A 128 15.27 -11.07 -6.38
CA LEU A 128 14.55 -9.86 -6.80
C LEU A 128 13.37 -10.22 -7.71
N PRO A 129 12.27 -9.45 -7.68
CA PRO A 129 11.18 -9.62 -8.64
C PRO A 129 11.65 -9.39 -10.08
N ALA A 130 11.03 -10.13 -11.01
CA ALA A 130 11.21 -9.89 -12.43
C ALA A 130 10.75 -8.47 -12.78
N ALA A 131 11.60 -7.75 -13.52
CA ALA A 131 11.33 -6.40 -13.99
C ALA A 131 10.92 -6.43 -15.47
N ASP A 132 9.91 -5.65 -15.82
CA ASP A 132 9.59 -5.31 -17.21
C ASP A 132 10.40 -4.06 -17.62
N PRO A 133 11.18 -4.10 -18.71
CA PRO A 133 11.98 -2.94 -19.15
C PRO A 133 11.13 -1.75 -19.58
N ASP A 134 9.89 -1.96 -20.03
CA ASP A 134 8.99 -0.88 -20.47
C ASP A 134 8.17 -0.30 -19.30
N ASP A 135 8.17 -0.95 -18.14
CA ASP A 135 7.35 -0.62 -16.97
C ASP A 135 8.16 -0.52 -15.65
N LEU A 136 9.36 0.05 -15.72
CA LEU A 136 10.25 0.25 -14.56
C LEU A 136 9.66 1.17 -13.48
N GLY A 137 8.57 1.89 -13.77
CA GLY A 137 7.84 2.72 -12.81
C GLY A 137 7.10 1.92 -11.74
N ASP A 138 6.76 0.66 -12.04
CA ASP A 138 6.00 -0.23 -11.16
C ASP A 138 6.87 -1.06 -10.20
N LEU A 139 8.18 -0.84 -10.21
CA LEU A 139 9.11 -1.54 -9.31
C LEU A 139 8.85 -1.18 -7.84
N VAL A 140 8.34 -2.17 -7.08
CA VAL A 140 8.02 -2.01 -5.67
C VAL A 140 9.25 -2.21 -4.78
N ALA A 141 9.73 -1.13 -4.16
CA ALA A 141 10.75 -1.16 -3.11
C ALA A 141 10.39 -2.19 -2.02
N ASP A 142 11.35 -3.03 -1.61
CA ASP A 142 11.14 -4.04 -0.55
C ASP A 142 10.60 -3.41 0.73
N THR A 143 11.26 -2.35 1.18
CA THR A 143 10.93 -1.61 2.40
C THR A 143 10.69 -0.13 2.08
N VAL A 144 9.58 0.41 2.58
CA VAL A 144 9.28 1.84 2.65
C VAL A 144 9.24 2.25 4.12
N LEU A 145 9.80 3.40 4.46
CA LEU A 145 9.89 3.92 5.82
C LEU A 145 9.72 5.45 5.80
N ASP A 146 8.79 5.96 6.59
CA ASP A 146 8.51 7.38 6.75
C ASP A 146 8.18 7.72 8.22
N GLY A 147 8.27 9.00 8.57
CA GLY A 147 7.82 9.49 9.86
C GLY A 147 7.88 11.00 9.98
N ALA A 148 7.02 11.53 10.84
CA ALA A 148 6.84 12.95 11.01
C ALA A 148 6.48 13.30 12.46
N ARG A 149 6.42 14.60 12.75
CA ARG A 149 5.87 15.13 14.00
C ARG A 149 4.91 16.26 13.68
N TYR A 150 3.69 16.17 14.20
CA TYR A 150 2.61 17.13 13.96
C TYR A 150 1.92 17.45 15.28
N GLY A 151 2.06 18.70 15.75
CA GLY A 151 1.58 19.10 17.08
C GLY A 151 2.15 18.21 18.19
N ALA A 152 1.25 17.65 19.01
CA ALA A 152 1.60 16.70 20.06
C ALA A 152 1.89 15.27 19.56
N SER A 153 1.65 14.96 18.28
CA SER A 153 1.70 13.58 17.78
C SER A 153 2.99 13.27 17.01
N THR A 154 3.53 12.08 17.19
CA THR A 154 4.69 11.55 16.46
C THR A 154 4.27 10.36 15.61
N LEU A 155 4.44 10.45 14.29
CA LEU A 155 4.11 9.40 13.32
C LEU A 155 5.37 8.60 12.95
N ARG A 156 5.24 7.28 12.88
CA ARG A 156 6.14 6.36 12.17
C ARG A 156 5.29 5.49 11.25
N ALA A 157 5.75 5.25 10.03
CA ALA A 157 5.10 4.33 9.11
C ALA A 157 6.13 3.51 8.36
N ALA A 158 5.88 2.21 8.22
CA ALA A 158 6.75 1.26 7.54
C ALA A 158 5.91 0.27 6.74
N SER A 159 6.44 -0.19 5.61
CA SER A 159 5.87 -1.24 4.78
C SER A 159 7.01 -2.13 4.33
N VAL A 160 7.00 -3.40 4.74
CA VAL A 160 8.09 -4.35 4.54
C VAL A 160 7.58 -5.56 3.77
N ARG A 161 8.32 -6.00 2.76
CA ARG A 161 8.00 -7.22 2.00
C ARG A 161 8.04 -8.45 2.90
N GLY A 162 7.01 -9.28 2.79
CA GLY A 162 6.92 -10.53 3.56
C GLY A 162 7.96 -11.54 3.14
N ASP A 163 8.43 -12.34 4.09
CA ASP A 163 9.45 -13.38 3.89
C ASP A 163 9.01 -14.38 2.80
N SER A 164 7.70 -14.67 2.70
CA SER A 164 7.14 -15.53 1.64
C SER A 164 7.22 -14.91 0.24
N ALA A 165 7.09 -13.58 0.13
CA ALA A 165 7.23 -12.85 -1.13
C ALA A 165 8.71 -12.69 -1.51
N ARG A 166 9.59 -12.41 -0.53
CA ARG A 166 11.05 -12.42 -0.72
C ARG A 166 11.53 -13.78 -1.25
N TYR A 167 11.10 -14.88 -0.64
CA TYR A 167 11.46 -16.24 -1.08
C TYR A 167 10.98 -16.55 -2.51
N ARG A 168 9.79 -16.11 -2.90
CA ARG A 168 9.20 -16.35 -4.23
C ARG A 168 9.66 -15.38 -5.32
N GLY A 169 10.41 -14.33 -4.98
CA GLY A 169 10.73 -13.25 -5.93
C GLY A 169 9.49 -12.45 -6.34
N GLU A 170 8.52 -12.32 -5.42
CA GLU A 170 7.31 -11.54 -5.66
C GLU A 170 7.46 -10.10 -5.14
N PRO A 171 6.84 -9.10 -5.79
CA PRO A 171 6.77 -7.75 -5.25
C PRO A 171 5.93 -7.73 -3.97
N ARG A 172 6.20 -6.75 -3.09
CA ARG A 172 5.36 -6.50 -1.91
C ARG A 172 3.96 -6.10 -2.38
N ARG A 173 2.90 -6.79 -1.94
CA ARG A 173 1.51 -6.48 -2.32
C ARG A 173 0.90 -5.33 -1.51
N ASP A 174 1.52 -5.02 -0.37
CA ASP A 174 1.15 -3.87 0.44
C ASP A 174 1.67 -2.56 -0.14
N ALA A 175 0.78 -1.57 -0.19
CA ALA A 175 1.08 -0.17 -0.44
C ALA A 175 0.88 0.67 0.82
N LEU A 176 1.75 1.66 0.99
CA LEU A 176 1.72 2.65 2.07
C LEU A 176 1.81 4.04 1.46
N LEU A 177 0.85 4.90 1.78
CA LEU A 177 0.87 6.32 1.46
C LEU A 177 0.79 7.14 2.75
N THR A 178 1.78 7.98 2.96
CA THR A 178 1.78 9.05 3.98
C THR A 178 1.76 10.39 3.25
N ALA A 179 0.77 11.24 3.56
CA ALA A 179 0.57 12.51 2.87
C ALA A 179 0.08 13.60 3.82
N ARG A 180 0.61 14.81 3.71
CA ARG A 180 0.11 16.01 4.40
C ARG A 180 -0.54 16.97 3.41
N PHE A 181 -1.81 17.27 3.64
CA PHE A 181 -2.55 18.29 2.89
C PHE A 181 -2.73 19.54 3.74
N GLY A 182 -2.77 20.73 3.12
CA GLY A 182 -3.03 21.99 3.82
C GLY A 182 -1.89 22.49 4.72
N THR A 183 -2.19 23.56 5.47
CA THR A 183 -1.29 24.25 6.41
C THR A 183 -2.07 24.74 7.64
N GLY A 184 -1.37 24.97 8.76
CA GLY A 184 -1.98 25.45 10.01
C GLY A 184 -3.04 24.49 10.59
N GLU A 185 -4.09 25.05 11.19
CA GLU A 185 -5.23 24.32 11.78
C GLU A 185 -6.03 23.49 10.76
N ASN A 186 -5.87 23.76 9.47
CA ASN A 186 -6.49 23.02 8.37
C ASN A 186 -5.55 21.97 7.74
N ALA A 187 -4.33 21.81 8.27
CA ALA A 187 -3.46 20.74 7.82
C ALA A 187 -3.97 19.38 8.32
N LEU A 188 -4.03 18.43 7.39
CA LEU A 188 -4.56 17.09 7.60
C LEU A 188 -3.55 16.08 7.05
N VAL A 189 -3.09 15.19 7.92
CA VAL A 189 -2.27 14.05 7.52
C VAL A 189 -3.18 12.87 7.22
N LEU A 190 -2.98 12.26 6.06
CA LEU A 190 -3.52 10.95 5.71
C LEU A 190 -2.39 9.93 5.81
N VAL A 191 -2.68 8.82 6.48
CA VAL A 191 -2.02 7.55 6.23
C VAL A 191 -3.02 6.62 5.56
N ALA A 192 -2.65 6.01 4.44
CA ALA A 192 -3.42 4.96 3.79
C ALA A 192 -2.55 3.71 3.61
N VAL A 193 -3.09 2.57 4.03
CA VAL A 193 -2.51 1.22 3.89
C VAL A 193 -3.47 0.42 3.03
N ALA A 194 -2.96 -0.22 1.97
CA ALA A 194 -3.74 -1.10 1.11
C ALA A 194 -2.98 -2.41 0.90
N THR A 195 -3.71 -3.53 0.81
CA THR A 195 -3.16 -4.86 0.51
C THR A 195 -3.89 -5.42 -0.70
N GLY A 196 -3.15 -5.71 -1.77
CA GLY A 196 -3.71 -6.34 -2.97
C GLY A 196 -4.10 -7.81 -2.75
N ALA A 197 -4.93 -8.34 -3.65
CA ALA A 197 -5.36 -9.74 -3.64
C ALA A 197 -4.18 -10.75 -3.52
N ARG A 198 -4.40 -11.87 -2.82
CA ARG A 198 -3.37 -12.91 -2.63
C ARG A 198 -3.23 -13.75 -3.89
N ALA A 199 -1.98 -14.01 -4.28
CA ALA A 199 -1.59 -14.85 -5.42
C ALA A 199 -2.05 -14.36 -6.80
N THR A 200 -2.50 -13.11 -6.92
CA THR A 200 -2.85 -12.50 -8.21
C THR A 200 -1.71 -11.66 -8.78
N PRO A 201 -1.35 -11.81 -10.07
CA PRO A 201 -0.48 -10.87 -10.77
C PRO A 201 -0.99 -9.43 -10.65
N GLY A 202 -0.08 -8.46 -10.56
CA GLY A 202 -0.46 -7.03 -10.48
C GLY A 202 -1.12 -6.59 -9.17
N ALA A 203 -1.32 -7.45 -8.15
CA ALA A 203 -1.94 -7.08 -6.88
C ALA A 203 -1.31 -5.85 -6.18
N HIS A 204 0.00 -5.67 -6.33
CA HIS A 204 0.73 -4.49 -5.83
C HIS A 204 0.32 -3.18 -6.53
N ARG A 205 -0.04 -3.23 -7.82
CA ARG A 205 -0.58 -2.09 -8.60
C ARG A 205 -1.94 -1.69 -8.05
N ALA A 206 -2.84 -2.66 -7.87
CA ALA A 206 -4.16 -2.45 -7.31
C ALA A 206 -4.11 -1.77 -5.93
N ALA A 207 -3.19 -2.20 -5.06
CA ALA A 207 -2.96 -1.58 -3.75
C ALA A 207 -2.41 -0.14 -3.87
N ALA A 208 -1.39 0.07 -4.72
CA ALA A 208 -0.80 1.39 -4.94
C ALA A 208 -1.82 2.39 -5.51
N GLU A 209 -2.64 1.95 -6.46
CA GLU A 209 -3.69 2.74 -7.09
C GLU A 209 -4.83 3.10 -6.13
N ALA A 210 -5.27 2.14 -5.31
CA ALA A 210 -6.24 2.38 -4.24
C ALA A 210 -5.74 3.47 -3.26
N CYS A 211 -4.48 3.38 -2.81
CA CYS A 211 -3.82 4.41 -2.00
C CYS A 211 -3.75 5.76 -2.72
N GLN A 212 -3.36 5.79 -4.00
CA GLN A 212 -3.28 7.03 -4.78
C GLN A 212 -4.64 7.72 -4.94
N TRP A 213 -5.71 6.98 -5.25
CA TRP A 213 -7.02 7.59 -5.46
C TRP A 213 -7.67 8.08 -4.18
N ILE A 214 -7.59 7.33 -3.06
CA ILE A 214 -8.10 7.84 -1.79
C ILE A 214 -7.28 9.04 -1.33
N GLY A 215 -5.96 9.04 -1.56
CA GLY A 215 -5.08 10.18 -1.33
C GLY A 215 -5.52 11.42 -2.11
N ARG A 216 -5.76 11.28 -3.42
CA ARG A 216 -6.29 12.36 -4.29
C ARG A 216 -7.68 12.83 -3.83
N ALA A 217 -8.56 11.93 -3.37
CA ALA A 217 -9.92 12.25 -2.93
C ALA A 217 -9.96 12.98 -1.58
N VAL A 218 -9.19 12.51 -0.60
CA VAL A 218 -8.99 13.15 0.71
C VAL A 218 -8.28 14.49 0.54
N GLY A 219 -7.21 14.56 -0.27
CA GLY A 219 -6.46 15.79 -0.52
C GLY A 219 -7.31 16.91 -1.12
N ARG A 220 -8.23 16.59 -2.04
CA ARG A 220 -9.22 17.55 -2.57
C ARG A 220 -10.25 18.00 -1.53
N SER A 221 -10.48 17.20 -0.49
CA SER A 221 -11.50 17.43 0.54
C SER A 221 -10.92 17.91 1.89
N HIS A 222 -9.60 18.04 2.01
CA HIS A 222 -8.89 18.08 3.29
C HIS A 222 -9.36 19.18 4.24
N ARG A 223 -9.60 20.41 3.74
CA ARG A 223 -10.07 21.54 4.55
C ARG A 223 -11.41 21.23 5.22
N ARG A 224 -12.38 20.73 4.43
CA ARG A 224 -13.69 20.33 4.95
C ARG A 224 -13.59 19.18 5.95
N LEU A 225 -12.74 18.18 5.66
CA LEU A 225 -12.52 17.06 6.58
C LEU A 225 -11.90 17.54 7.90
N ALA A 226 -10.93 18.45 7.88
CA ALA A 226 -10.36 19.05 9.09
C ALA A 226 -11.42 19.83 9.89
N GLU A 227 -12.25 20.63 9.22
CA GLU A 227 -13.37 21.34 9.84
C GLU A 227 -14.42 20.40 10.45
N ASP A 228 -14.78 19.32 9.74
CA ASP A 228 -15.72 18.29 10.20
C ASP A 228 -15.17 17.52 11.42
N ILE A 229 -13.85 17.27 11.47
CA ILE A 229 -13.18 16.63 12.61
C ILE A 229 -13.13 17.58 13.82
N ARG A 230 -12.71 18.83 13.64
CA ARG A 230 -12.63 19.83 14.73
C ARG A 230 -14.01 20.13 15.33
N ALA A 231 -15.06 20.14 14.50
CA ALA A 231 -16.45 20.32 14.94
C ALA A 231 -17.15 19.02 15.38
N ALA A 232 -16.42 17.91 15.53
CA ALA A 232 -16.93 16.60 15.97
C ALA A 232 -18.14 16.05 15.17
N ARG A 233 -18.25 16.39 13.87
CA ARG A 233 -19.38 15.99 12.99
C ARG A 233 -19.27 14.52 12.54
N ARG A 234 -19.38 13.59 13.50
CA ARG A 234 -19.17 12.14 13.30
C ARG A 234 -20.04 11.54 12.19
N GLY A 235 -21.30 11.96 12.07
CA GLY A 235 -22.24 11.47 11.05
C GLY A 235 -21.85 11.89 9.62
N ASP A 236 -21.47 13.15 9.45
CA ASP A 236 -20.99 13.69 8.17
C ASP A 236 -19.66 13.04 7.76
N LEU A 237 -18.75 12.84 8.72
CA LEU A 237 -17.48 12.15 8.51
C LEU A 237 -17.69 10.70 8.07
N LYS A 238 -18.50 9.91 8.80
CA LYS A 238 -18.80 8.51 8.43
C LYS A 238 -19.35 8.45 6.99
N SER A 239 -20.37 9.25 6.71
CA SER A 239 -21.06 9.26 5.41
C SER A 239 -20.19 9.80 4.28
N GLY A 240 -19.36 10.82 4.56
CA GLY A 240 -18.43 11.41 3.61
C GLY A 240 -17.32 10.45 3.23
N LEU A 241 -16.65 9.86 4.22
CA LEU A 241 -15.53 8.94 4.04
C LEU A 241 -15.97 7.61 3.41
N HIS A 242 -17.17 7.12 3.71
CA HIS A 242 -17.77 5.98 3.01
C HIS A 242 -17.85 6.27 1.50
N ARG A 243 -18.47 7.40 1.11
CA ARG A 243 -18.55 7.83 -0.31
C ARG A 243 -17.20 8.12 -0.97
N LEU A 244 -16.15 8.50 -0.22
CA LEU A 244 -14.80 8.60 -0.77
C LEU A 244 -14.19 7.23 -1.04
N THR A 245 -14.40 6.29 -0.13
CA THR A 245 -13.90 4.91 -0.20
C THR A 245 -14.58 4.15 -1.34
N ASP A 246 -15.93 4.15 -1.38
CA ASP A 246 -16.72 3.49 -2.43
C ASP A 246 -16.36 3.96 -3.83
N ARG A 247 -16.17 5.27 -4.03
CA ARG A 247 -15.78 5.83 -5.34
C ARG A 247 -14.33 5.54 -5.71
N SER A 248 -13.44 5.33 -4.74
CA SER A 248 -12.05 4.95 -5.01
C SER A 248 -12.00 3.47 -5.42
N LEU A 249 -12.68 2.59 -4.69
CA LEU A 249 -12.72 1.16 -5.00
C LEU A 249 -13.60 0.83 -6.21
N GLY A 250 -14.67 1.60 -6.44
CA GLY A 250 -15.49 1.49 -7.65
C GLY A 250 -14.71 1.85 -8.93
N ARG A 251 -13.74 2.78 -8.83
CA ARG A 251 -12.79 3.02 -9.93
C ARG A 251 -11.81 1.87 -10.12
N LEU A 252 -11.44 1.16 -9.05
CA LEU A 252 -10.50 0.03 -9.13
C LEU A 252 -11.10 -1.12 -9.93
N ARG A 253 -12.38 -1.42 -9.65
CA ARG A 253 -13.17 -2.38 -10.41
C ARG A 253 -13.39 -1.96 -11.87
N ALA A 254 -13.61 -0.66 -12.12
CA ALA A 254 -13.70 -0.16 -13.49
C ALA A 254 -12.37 -0.30 -14.25
N HIS A 255 -11.24 0.00 -13.60
CA HIS A 255 -9.92 -0.15 -14.21
C HIS A 255 -9.54 -1.63 -14.42
N ALA A 256 -9.95 -2.53 -13.52
CA ALA A 256 -9.83 -3.98 -13.73
C ALA A 256 -10.49 -4.42 -15.05
N VAL A 257 -11.72 -3.94 -15.32
CA VAL A 257 -12.44 -4.20 -16.56
C VAL A 257 -11.74 -3.57 -17.78
N ASP A 258 -11.19 -2.36 -17.65
CA ASP A 258 -10.39 -1.72 -18.72
C ASP A 258 -9.11 -2.54 -19.06
N LEU A 259 -8.55 -3.23 -18.07
CA LEU A 259 -7.41 -4.15 -18.23
C LEU A 259 -7.81 -5.56 -18.68
N GLY A 260 -9.11 -5.86 -18.81
CA GLY A 260 -9.62 -7.19 -19.15
C GLY A 260 -9.48 -8.23 -18.03
N LEU A 261 -9.40 -7.78 -16.77
CA LEU A 261 -9.30 -8.61 -15.57
C LEU A 261 -10.65 -8.70 -14.85
N GLU A 262 -10.86 -9.78 -14.09
CA GLU A 262 -12.04 -9.85 -13.21
C GLU A 262 -11.89 -8.86 -12.02
N PRO A 263 -12.98 -8.20 -11.57
CA PRO A 263 -12.90 -7.17 -10.52
C PRO A 263 -12.29 -7.64 -9.19
N ASP A 264 -12.39 -8.92 -8.87
CA ASP A 264 -11.84 -9.53 -7.66
C ASP A 264 -10.35 -9.90 -7.80
N GLU A 265 -9.86 -10.08 -9.04
CA GLU A 265 -8.43 -10.30 -9.32
C GLU A 265 -7.62 -9.02 -9.08
N TYR A 266 -8.17 -7.87 -9.47
CA TYR A 266 -7.55 -6.56 -9.26
C TYR A 266 -8.15 -5.80 -8.06
N ALA A 267 -8.51 -6.54 -7.01
CA ALA A 267 -9.03 -5.98 -5.76
C ALA A 267 -7.92 -5.63 -4.74
N ALA A 268 -8.22 -4.70 -3.84
CA ALA A 268 -7.38 -4.37 -2.69
C ALA A 268 -8.22 -4.05 -1.44
N SER A 269 -7.74 -4.45 -0.27
CA SER A 269 -8.19 -3.86 1.00
C SER A 269 -7.69 -2.41 1.07
N LEU A 270 -8.38 -1.56 1.83
CA LEU A 270 -7.98 -0.16 1.97
C LEU A 270 -8.34 0.37 3.35
N ARG A 271 -7.33 0.80 4.11
CA ARG A 271 -7.44 1.23 5.49
C ARG A 271 -6.74 2.56 5.67
N CYS A 272 -7.43 3.54 6.24
CA CYS A 272 -6.98 4.92 6.31
C CYS A 272 -7.06 5.49 7.73
N LEU A 273 -6.13 6.36 8.06
CA LEU A 273 -6.08 7.12 9.31
C LEU A 273 -5.86 8.61 9.01
N LEU A 274 -6.73 9.46 9.54
CA LEU A 274 -6.62 10.92 9.47
C LEU A 274 -6.14 11.49 10.79
N LEU A 275 -5.11 12.32 10.73
CA LEU A 275 -4.54 13.08 11.85
C LEU A 275 -4.64 14.57 11.53
N PRO A 276 -5.53 15.32 12.20
CA PRO A 276 -5.45 16.79 12.21
C PRO A 276 -4.08 17.22 12.76
N ALA A 277 -3.47 18.23 12.14
CA ALA A 277 -2.22 18.82 12.64
C ALA A 277 -2.47 19.95 13.66
N ASP A 278 -3.72 20.35 13.86
CA ASP A 278 -4.17 21.23 14.94
C ASP A 278 -3.84 20.58 16.30
N PRO A 279 -2.98 21.21 17.14
CA PRO A 279 -2.55 20.63 18.42
C PRO A 279 -3.68 20.48 19.44
N GLU A 280 -4.74 21.29 19.35
CA GLU A 280 -5.91 21.18 20.22
C GLU A 280 -6.83 20.03 19.79
N CYS A 281 -6.71 19.59 18.53
CA CYS A 281 -7.55 18.53 17.98
C CYS A 281 -6.94 17.13 18.21
N ARG A 282 -7.24 16.52 19.36
CA ARG A 282 -6.85 15.13 19.71
C ARG A 282 -7.70 14.03 19.06
N THR A 283 -8.59 14.36 18.12
CA THR A 283 -9.41 13.38 17.40
C THR A 283 -8.58 12.69 16.31
N ARG A 284 -8.68 11.35 16.24
CA ARG A 284 -8.05 10.48 15.24
C ARG A 284 -9.17 9.73 14.52
N VAL A 285 -9.20 9.76 13.19
CA VAL A 285 -10.29 9.15 12.41
C VAL A 285 -9.77 8.03 11.55
N PHE A 286 -10.17 6.80 11.89
CA PHE A 286 -9.97 5.61 11.10
C PHE A 286 -11.19 5.36 10.19
N PHE A 287 -10.93 4.93 8.96
CA PHE A 287 -11.95 4.42 8.04
C PHE A 287 -11.35 3.42 7.05
N GLY A 288 -12.15 2.47 6.54
CA GLY A 288 -11.67 1.54 5.52
C GLY A 288 -12.52 0.30 5.30
N VAL A 289 -12.03 -0.60 4.46
CA VAL A 289 -12.59 -1.92 4.14
C VAL A 289 -11.48 -2.98 4.12
N GLY A 290 -11.86 -4.25 4.27
CA GLY A 290 -10.94 -5.38 4.23
C GLY A 290 -10.07 -5.59 5.47
N GLY A 291 -9.34 -6.70 5.44
CA GLY A 291 -8.52 -7.19 6.56
C GLY A 291 -7.36 -6.29 6.95
N GLY A 292 -6.96 -6.38 8.22
CA GLY A 292 -5.91 -5.59 8.86
C GLY A 292 -6.21 -5.42 10.34
N GLY A 293 -5.73 -4.35 10.96
CA GLY A 293 -6.01 -4.04 12.37
C GLY A 293 -6.01 -2.55 12.68
N LEU A 294 -6.63 -2.18 13.80
CA LEU A 294 -6.53 -0.85 14.43
C LEU A 294 -6.40 -1.05 15.93
N PHE A 295 -5.20 -0.87 16.46
CA PHE A 295 -4.90 -1.14 17.86
C PHE A 295 -4.54 0.13 18.62
N ARG A 296 -4.78 0.14 19.93
CA ARG A 296 -4.26 1.14 20.86
C ARG A 296 -3.45 0.45 21.94
N LEU A 297 -2.20 0.86 22.10
CA LEU A 297 -1.41 0.60 23.30
C LEU A 297 -1.65 1.75 24.29
N ARG A 298 -2.11 1.42 25.51
CA ARG A 298 -2.31 2.37 26.62
C ARG A 298 -1.94 1.69 27.93
N ASP A 299 -1.15 2.37 28.77
CA ASP A 299 -0.73 1.89 30.09
C ASP A 299 -0.02 0.52 30.10
N GLY A 300 0.38 0.01 28.93
CA GLY A 300 1.01 -1.31 28.72
C GLY A 300 0.10 -2.31 27.99
N GLU A 301 -1.21 -2.06 28.02
CA GLU A 301 -2.24 -2.93 27.48
C GLU A 301 -2.52 -2.63 26.00
N TRP A 302 -2.45 -3.67 25.17
CA TRP A 302 -2.92 -3.62 23.80
C TRP A 302 -4.43 -3.82 23.74
N GLN A 303 -5.09 -2.96 22.98
CA GLN A 303 -6.53 -2.99 22.79
C GLN A 303 -6.82 -2.99 21.31
N ASP A 304 -7.41 -4.06 20.78
CA ASP A 304 -8.03 -4.00 19.46
C ASP A 304 -9.24 -3.07 19.54
N ILE A 305 -9.21 -2.01 18.75
CA ILE A 305 -10.26 -1.00 18.68
C ILE A 305 -10.83 -0.88 17.26
N GLU A 306 -10.55 -1.85 16.39
CA GLU A 306 -11.23 -1.97 15.11
C GLU A 306 -12.76 -2.08 15.30
N PRO A 307 -13.58 -1.28 14.60
CA PRO A 307 -15.03 -1.44 14.65
C PRO A 307 -15.47 -2.82 14.19
N SER A 308 -16.32 -3.48 14.97
CA SER A 308 -16.98 -4.69 14.48
C SER A 308 -17.99 -4.34 13.39
N VAL A 309 -18.39 -5.36 12.63
CA VAL A 309 -19.42 -5.21 11.59
C VAL A 309 -20.78 -4.85 12.22
N ALA A 310 -21.05 -5.34 13.44
CA ALA A 310 -22.25 -5.02 14.20
C ALA A 310 -22.29 -3.53 14.61
N ASP A 311 -21.20 -2.99 15.18
CA ASP A 311 -21.09 -1.56 15.57
C ASP A 311 -21.30 -0.61 14.38
N THR A 312 -21.04 -1.11 13.17
CA THR A 312 -21.11 -0.34 11.92
C THR A 312 -22.54 -0.16 11.42
N ALA A 313 -23.43 -1.13 11.67
CA ALA A 313 -24.86 -1.01 11.35
C ALA A 313 -25.54 0.10 12.17
N GLY A 314 -24.97 0.42 13.33
CA GLY A 314 -25.50 1.39 14.29
C GLY A 314 -26.49 0.71 15.24
N ASP A 315 -26.32 0.94 16.53
CA ASP A 315 -27.31 0.53 17.53
C ASP A 315 -28.67 1.08 17.14
N ALA A 316 -29.66 0.18 17.03
CA ALA A 316 -31.05 0.58 16.97
C ALA A 316 -31.37 1.32 18.29
N VAL A 317 -31.57 2.64 18.20
CA VAL A 317 -31.89 3.47 19.36
C VAL A 317 -33.17 2.94 19.99
N VAL A 318 -33.04 2.36 21.18
CA VAL A 318 -34.17 1.86 21.99
C VAL A 318 -34.93 3.09 22.51
N GLY A 319 -35.86 3.58 21.70
CA GLY A 319 -36.40 4.94 21.79
C GLY A 319 -37.91 5.03 21.60
N PHE A 320 -38.65 4.40 22.52
CA PHE A 320 -40.03 4.76 22.88
C PHE A 320 -41.08 4.86 21.74
N GLY A 321 -41.25 3.76 21.01
CA GLY A 321 -42.53 3.42 20.37
C GLY A 321 -43.09 2.17 21.05
N SER A 322 -44.36 2.21 21.51
CA SER A 322 -44.97 1.10 22.25
C SER A 322 -44.94 -0.22 21.48
N PRO A 323 -44.79 -1.38 22.16
CA PRO A 323 -44.97 -2.68 21.50
C PRO A 323 -46.39 -2.77 20.92
N PRO A 324 -46.58 -3.33 19.71
CA PRO A 324 -47.92 -3.54 19.17
C PRO A 324 -48.70 -4.47 20.10
N GLN A 325 -49.89 -4.04 20.53
CA GLN A 325 -50.79 -4.91 21.28
C GLN A 325 -51.21 -6.08 20.40
N ALA A 326 -50.80 -7.29 20.78
CA ALA A 326 -51.43 -8.50 20.28
C ALA A 326 -52.84 -8.61 20.88
N THR A 327 -53.84 -8.06 20.18
CA THR A 327 -55.26 -8.26 20.51
C THR A 327 -55.67 -9.67 20.07
N PRO A 328 -56.21 -10.52 20.96
CA PRO A 328 -56.48 -11.94 20.68
C PRO A 328 -57.80 -12.18 19.91
N GLU A 329 -58.21 -11.25 19.04
CA GLU A 329 -59.33 -11.41 18.12
C GLU A 329 -58.88 -11.01 16.72
N GLY A 330 -58.96 -11.97 15.80
CA GLY A 330 -58.28 -11.86 14.51
C GLY A 330 -59.02 -10.98 13.50
N ASP A 331 -58.30 -10.01 12.93
CA ASP A 331 -58.72 -9.34 11.71
C ASP A 331 -58.60 -10.31 10.52
N ARG A 332 -59.69 -11.05 10.31
CA ARG A 332 -59.84 -11.99 9.20
C ARG A 332 -60.02 -11.21 7.89
N LEU A 333 -58.95 -10.74 7.25
CA LEU A 333 -58.95 -10.46 5.79
C LEU A 333 -57.58 -10.23 5.11
N THR A 334 -56.50 -10.85 5.60
CA THR A 334 -55.31 -11.11 4.75
C THR A 334 -54.85 -12.55 4.96
N MET A 335 -55.13 -13.43 3.99
CA MET A 335 -54.45 -14.73 3.94
C MET A 335 -53.00 -14.49 3.47
N ASP A 336 -52.06 -14.56 4.41
CA ASP A 336 -50.65 -14.75 4.07
C ASP A 336 -50.46 -16.20 3.58
N LEU A 337 -50.81 -16.41 2.31
CA LEU A 337 -50.49 -17.64 1.60
C LEU A 337 -48.98 -17.66 1.44
N GLY A 338 -48.31 -18.53 2.20
CA GLY A 338 -46.85 -18.75 2.20
C GLY A 338 -46.30 -19.29 0.88
N ILE A 339 -46.50 -18.52 -0.18
CA ILE A 339 -45.94 -18.70 -1.51
C ILE A 339 -44.51 -18.17 -1.40
N THR A 340 -43.56 -19.06 -1.19
CA THR A 340 -42.15 -18.75 -1.45
C THR A 340 -42.03 -18.39 -2.92
N THR A 341 -41.96 -17.09 -3.23
CA THR A 341 -41.71 -16.58 -4.58
C THR A 341 -40.44 -17.26 -5.09
N PRO A 342 -40.50 -18.10 -6.14
CA PRO A 342 -39.31 -18.73 -6.67
C PRO A 342 -38.39 -17.63 -7.22
N PRO A 343 -37.06 -17.73 -7.03
CA PRO A 343 -36.13 -16.72 -7.52
C PRO A 343 -36.32 -16.57 -9.04
N SER A 344 -36.42 -15.31 -9.50
CA SER A 344 -36.69 -15.06 -10.91
C SER A 344 -35.50 -15.54 -11.75
N PRO A 345 -35.70 -16.28 -12.85
CA PRO A 345 -34.60 -16.73 -13.71
C PRO A 345 -33.89 -15.58 -14.46
N TYR A 346 -34.32 -14.33 -14.25
CA TYR A 346 -33.69 -13.09 -14.71
C TYR A 346 -33.12 -12.23 -13.58
N GLU A 347 -33.19 -12.69 -12.33
CA GLU A 347 -32.53 -12.01 -11.22
C GLU A 347 -31.02 -12.32 -11.31
N PRO A 348 -30.16 -11.30 -11.49
CA PRO A 348 -28.72 -11.53 -11.54
C PRO A 348 -28.28 -12.15 -10.22
N ALA A 349 -27.37 -13.12 -10.28
CA ALA A 349 -26.85 -13.78 -9.08
C ALA A 349 -26.39 -12.72 -8.07
N PRO A 350 -26.76 -12.84 -6.78
CA PRO A 350 -26.42 -11.82 -5.78
C PRO A 350 -24.91 -11.62 -5.76
N GLU A 351 -24.47 -10.37 -5.94
CA GLU A 351 -23.06 -10.02 -5.92
C GLU A 351 -22.40 -10.56 -4.63
N PRO A 352 -21.13 -11.02 -4.69
CA PRO A 352 -20.41 -11.44 -3.50
C PRO A 352 -20.49 -10.38 -2.40
N PRO A 353 -20.72 -10.77 -1.13
CA PRO A 353 -20.89 -9.83 -0.04
C PRO A 353 -19.63 -8.99 0.14
N ARG A 354 -19.74 -7.70 -0.22
CA ARG A 354 -18.63 -6.74 -0.16
C ARG A 354 -18.17 -6.53 1.28
N ASP A 355 -16.86 -6.40 1.46
CA ASP A 355 -16.26 -6.07 2.76
C ASP A 355 -16.91 -4.82 3.38
N PRO A 356 -17.38 -4.88 4.64
CA PRO A 356 -18.11 -3.77 5.25
C PRO A 356 -17.19 -2.57 5.55
N PHE A 357 -17.72 -1.37 5.28
CA PHE A 357 -17.04 -0.11 5.57
C PHE A 357 -16.97 0.16 7.07
N ARG A 358 -15.77 0.02 7.65
CA ARG A 358 -15.49 0.27 9.07
C ARG A 358 -15.15 1.75 9.26
N PHE A 359 -15.62 2.36 10.35
CA PHE A 359 -15.35 3.76 10.70
C PHE A 359 -15.24 3.98 12.21
N ARG A 360 -14.19 4.67 12.66
CA ARG A 360 -13.98 5.06 14.06
C ARG A 360 -13.44 6.48 14.16
N ALA A 361 -14.07 7.31 14.98
CA ALA A 361 -13.43 8.50 15.54
C ALA A 361 -13.04 8.18 16.98
N SER A 362 -11.78 8.39 17.35
CA SER A 362 -11.27 8.17 18.71
C SER A 362 -10.53 9.40 19.20
N VAL A 363 -10.77 9.79 20.46
CA VAL A 363 -10.01 10.87 21.11
C VAL A 363 -8.77 10.24 21.75
N ALA A 364 -7.60 10.70 21.32
CA ALA A 364 -6.33 10.20 21.79
C ALA A 364 -5.90 10.92 23.08
N ARG A 365 -5.24 10.20 23.99
CA ARG A 365 -4.73 10.71 25.27
C ARG A 365 -3.21 10.77 25.25
N PRO A 366 -2.55 11.69 25.99
CA PRO A 366 -1.12 11.64 26.23
C PRO A 366 -0.68 10.23 26.66
N GLY A 367 0.40 9.71 26.07
CA GLY A 367 0.90 8.36 26.32
C GLY A 367 0.23 7.23 25.50
N ASP A 368 -0.87 7.49 24.78
CA ASP A 368 -1.41 6.52 23.82
C ASP A 368 -0.43 6.31 22.65
N ALA A 369 -0.32 5.07 22.18
CA ALA A 369 0.15 4.77 20.83
C ALA A 369 -0.97 4.09 20.01
N LEU A 370 -1.38 4.72 18.92
CA LEU A 370 -2.39 4.22 17.99
C LEU A 370 -1.70 3.57 16.79
N VAL A 371 -2.04 2.32 16.47
CA VAL A 371 -1.43 1.56 15.36
C VAL A 371 -2.48 1.16 14.33
N LEU A 372 -2.32 1.64 13.10
CA LEU A 372 -3.00 1.14 11.91
C LEU A 372 -2.09 0.13 11.21
N CYS A 373 -2.57 -1.04 10.82
CA CYS A 373 -1.75 -2.02 10.07
C CYS A 373 -2.54 -2.91 9.10
N SER A 374 -1.81 -3.54 8.17
CA SER A 374 -2.26 -4.60 7.26
C SER A 374 -2.33 -5.96 7.98
N GLY A 375 -2.88 -6.98 7.29
CA GLY A 375 -3.07 -8.33 7.86
C GLY A 375 -1.80 -8.95 8.42
N GLY A 376 -0.67 -8.82 7.69
CA GLY A 376 0.60 -9.44 8.06
C GLY A 376 1.22 -8.96 9.39
N LEU A 377 0.75 -7.86 9.97
CA LEU A 377 1.05 -7.49 11.36
C LEU A 377 -0.17 -7.60 12.30
N ALA A 378 -1.38 -7.36 11.81
CA ALA A 378 -2.58 -7.43 12.64
C ALA A 378 -2.93 -8.85 13.10
N GLU A 379 -2.63 -9.86 12.30
CA GLU A 379 -2.84 -11.27 12.65
C GLU A 379 -1.86 -11.74 13.74
N PRO A 380 -0.53 -11.57 13.64
CA PRO A 380 0.37 -11.94 14.74
C PRO A 380 0.17 -11.08 15.99
N LEU A 381 -0.26 -9.81 15.90
CA LEU A 381 -0.63 -9.02 17.08
C LEU A 381 -1.84 -9.58 17.85
N ARG A 382 -2.70 -10.37 17.19
CA ARG A 382 -3.85 -11.05 17.83
C ARG A 382 -3.53 -12.48 18.24
N GLY A 383 -2.65 -13.16 17.50
CA GLY A 383 -2.34 -14.59 17.67
C GLY A 383 -1.12 -14.88 18.55
N GLU A 384 -0.16 -13.96 18.65
CA GLU A 384 1.12 -14.15 19.34
C GLU A 384 1.31 -13.11 20.47
N PRO A 385 1.02 -13.48 21.74
CA PRO A 385 1.22 -12.62 22.88
C PRO A 385 2.65 -12.08 23.00
N GLU A 386 3.68 -12.87 22.69
CA GLU A 386 5.08 -12.46 22.84
C GLU A 386 5.44 -11.24 21.97
N LEU A 387 4.82 -11.12 20.79
CA LEU A 387 5.00 -9.95 19.92
C LEU A 387 4.42 -8.69 20.57
N SER A 388 3.20 -8.78 21.11
CA SER A 388 2.53 -7.67 21.78
C SER A 388 3.34 -7.18 22.99
N GLU A 389 3.83 -8.11 23.82
CA GLU A 389 4.69 -7.80 24.96
C GLU A 389 6.04 -7.20 24.53
N HIS A 390 6.66 -7.73 23.47
CA HIS A 390 7.93 -7.23 22.95
C HIS A 390 7.83 -5.76 22.54
N LEU A 391 6.79 -5.41 21.79
CA LEU A 391 6.52 -4.05 21.36
C LEU A 391 6.16 -3.14 22.55
N THR A 392 5.34 -3.60 23.50
CA THR A 392 5.04 -2.88 24.75
C THR A 392 6.33 -2.53 25.51
N ARG A 393 7.19 -3.52 25.78
CA ARG A 393 8.45 -3.34 26.53
C ARG A 393 9.36 -2.30 25.89
N ARG A 394 9.37 -2.20 24.56
CA ARG A 394 10.19 -1.22 23.83
C ARG A 394 9.56 0.16 23.84
N TRP A 395 8.30 0.28 23.43
CA TRP A 395 7.64 1.56 23.22
C TRP A 395 7.31 2.30 24.52
N GLN A 396 6.99 1.58 25.61
CA GLN A 396 6.84 2.21 26.94
C GLN A 396 8.17 2.78 27.46
N LYS A 397 9.27 2.05 27.27
CA LYS A 397 10.56 2.39 27.89
C LYS A 397 11.26 3.59 27.24
N SER A 398 11.13 3.76 25.92
CA SER A 398 11.79 4.83 25.17
C SER A 398 10.85 5.91 24.63
N GLY A 399 9.54 5.75 24.77
CA GLY A 399 8.58 6.54 24.01
C GLY A 399 8.69 6.23 22.50
N PRO A 400 8.34 7.19 21.62
CA PRO A 400 8.32 6.98 20.17
C PRO A 400 9.71 6.59 19.63
N PRO A 401 9.90 5.40 19.04
CA PRO A 401 11.20 4.97 18.54
C PRO A 401 11.73 5.86 17.40
N GLY A 402 13.04 5.84 17.17
CA GLY A 402 13.64 6.36 15.95
C GLY A 402 13.25 5.52 14.73
N LEU A 403 13.36 6.06 13.52
CA LEU A 403 12.90 5.39 12.29
C LEU A 403 13.50 3.97 12.10
N ALA A 404 14.82 3.82 12.26
CA ALA A 404 15.47 2.51 12.15
C ALA A 404 15.06 1.53 13.27
N ALA A 405 14.80 2.03 14.48
CA ALA A 405 14.30 1.21 15.57
C ALA A 405 12.86 0.76 15.30
N PHE A 406 11.99 1.65 14.83
CA PHE A 406 10.63 1.29 14.41
C PHE A 406 10.62 0.26 13.28
N LEU A 407 11.50 0.41 12.28
CA LEU A 407 11.63 -0.60 11.22
C LEU A 407 12.08 -1.96 11.78
N ALA A 408 12.98 -2.00 12.76
CA ALA A 408 13.35 -3.25 13.43
C ALA A 408 12.17 -3.83 14.23
N ASP A 409 11.38 -3.00 14.91
CA ASP A 409 10.19 -3.41 15.67
C ASP A 409 9.13 -4.07 14.76
N ILE A 410 8.86 -3.49 13.58
CA ILE A 410 7.91 -4.04 12.59
C ILE A 410 8.48 -5.28 11.88
N GLN A 411 9.81 -5.44 11.85
CA GLN A 411 10.47 -6.61 11.27
C GLN A 411 10.58 -7.81 12.22
N VAL A 412 10.20 -7.71 13.49
CA VAL A 412 10.12 -8.87 14.40
C VAL A 412 9.21 -9.93 13.76
N ARG A 413 9.75 -11.15 13.65
CA ARG A 413 9.11 -12.24 12.90
C ARG A 413 8.34 -13.16 13.86
N VAL A 414 7.26 -13.76 13.36
CA VAL A 414 6.48 -14.75 14.10
C VAL A 414 6.24 -15.95 13.19
N LYS A 415 6.43 -17.16 13.71
CA LYS A 415 6.23 -18.40 12.96
C LYS A 415 4.81 -18.50 12.41
N GLY A 416 4.68 -18.84 11.13
CA GLY A 416 3.39 -18.89 10.42
C GLY A 416 2.99 -17.57 9.74
N TYR A 417 3.55 -16.43 10.13
CA TYR A 417 3.21 -15.12 9.59
C TYR A 417 4.33 -14.60 8.67
N ALA A 418 4.20 -14.88 7.37
CA ALA A 418 5.21 -14.58 6.35
C ALA A 418 4.74 -13.59 5.28
N ASP A 419 3.63 -12.89 5.54
CA ASP A 419 3.04 -11.88 4.65
C ASP A 419 3.72 -10.51 4.78
N ASP A 420 3.36 -9.62 3.86
CA ASP A 420 3.78 -8.22 3.85
C ASP A 420 3.34 -7.52 5.15
N ARG A 421 4.25 -6.78 5.77
CA ARG A 421 4.06 -6.14 7.08
C ARG A 421 4.04 -4.64 6.92
N THR A 422 2.85 -4.05 6.96
CA THR A 422 2.65 -2.60 6.86
C THR A 422 1.96 -2.05 8.08
N ALA A 423 2.57 -1.02 8.67
CA ALA A 423 2.10 -0.42 9.90
C ALA A 423 2.37 1.08 9.91
N ALA A 424 1.47 1.82 10.56
CA ALA A 424 1.67 3.21 10.94
C ALA A 424 1.24 3.40 12.38
N ALA A 425 2.18 3.87 13.19
CA ALA A 425 2.03 4.09 14.61
C ALA A 425 2.11 5.59 14.93
N VAL A 426 1.19 6.06 15.77
CA VAL A 426 1.05 7.47 16.18
C VAL A 426 1.09 7.52 17.70
N TRP A 427 2.14 8.12 18.24
CA TRP A 427 2.29 8.37 19.68
C TRP A 427 1.82 9.79 20.03
N GLU A 428 1.10 9.92 21.13
CA GLU A 428 0.57 11.19 21.63
C GLU A 428 1.36 11.72 22.83
N ALA A 429 1.68 13.01 22.81
CA ALA A 429 2.26 13.75 23.94
C ALA A 429 1.22 14.51 24.79
#